data_AF-A0A161XFY7-F1
#
_entry.id   AF-A0A161XFY7-F1
#
_cell.length_a   1.000
_cell.length_b   1.000
_cell.length_c   1.000
_cell.angle_alpha   90.00
_cell.angle_beta   90.00
_cell.angle_gamma   90.00
#
_symmetry.space_group_name_H-M   'P 1'
#
loop_
_entity.id
_entity.type
_entity.pdbx_description
1 polymer ?
#
loop_
_entity_poly.entity_id
_entity_poly.type
_entity_poly.pdbx_seq_one_letter_code
_entity_poly.pdbx_strand_id
1 'polypeptide(L)'
;MSVYLTPAQGAKELINRINGSLKALADELRANAGKIRVDAIWELPLRETGLVDSTKPIIPVELKGIDAANLAIESLTSIWLRIGQNMRETLKAPGVVGMPGSLITQVQESNHLRLELYNLMKPLEPSERVKIWRAEHNISGLQTQRITRIFQQPKAVRFYWDVSYSMRRVAAHDLAAEYSATLQKLHGHDPQMEGLPEDSLDRKLARARDILLGLGREPVAIYRKGQPHVRARIHDGEQTPIITPTSVPFVYDIDQVEAPKIVALGGFDPGNKTTGQRSKRAKVEQDPIQFCESLYIHQYLPAHRKPLPKLVEGEQKPHKRHQRNDMEE
;
A
#
# COMPACT_ATOMS: atom_id res chain seq x y z
N MET A 1 17.07 -21.10 -6.03
CA MET A 1 16.85 -19.71 -6.47
C MET A 1 16.64 -19.73 -7.97
N SER A 2 15.54 -19.17 -8.45
CA SER A 2 15.23 -18.99 -9.87
C SER A 2 16.29 -18.06 -10.48
N VAL A 3 17.09 -18.54 -11.44
CA VAL A 3 18.08 -17.71 -12.13
C VAL A 3 17.44 -17.11 -13.37
N TYR A 4 17.09 -15.83 -13.32
CA TYR A 4 16.54 -15.09 -14.47
C TYR A 4 17.66 -14.39 -15.23
N LEU A 5 17.60 -14.40 -16.57
CA LEU A 5 18.60 -13.70 -17.39
C LEU A 5 18.50 -12.17 -17.23
N THR A 6 17.27 -11.65 -17.07
CA THR A 6 17.02 -10.24 -16.75
C THR A 6 15.86 -10.10 -15.76
N PRO A 7 15.79 -9.02 -14.96
CA PRO A 7 14.66 -8.75 -14.08
C PRO A 7 13.33 -8.62 -14.83
N ALA A 8 13.34 -8.07 -16.05
CA ALA A 8 12.13 -7.92 -16.87
C ALA A 8 11.60 -9.27 -17.35
N GLN A 9 12.48 -10.16 -17.82
CA GLN A 9 12.09 -11.53 -18.17
C GLN A 9 11.56 -12.28 -16.95
N GLY A 10 12.27 -12.21 -15.82
CA GLY A 10 11.84 -12.89 -14.60
C GLY A 10 10.49 -12.38 -14.09
N ALA A 11 10.24 -11.08 -14.17
CA ALA A 11 8.94 -10.50 -13.81
C ALA A 11 7.83 -11.06 -14.70
N LYS A 12 8.03 -11.10 -16.02
CA LYS A 12 7.07 -11.67 -16.97
C LYS A 12 6.77 -13.15 -16.69
N GLU A 13 7.80 -13.96 -16.46
CA GLU A 13 7.64 -15.38 -16.13
C GLU A 13 6.88 -15.57 -14.81
N LEU A 14 7.20 -14.79 -13.78
CA LEU A 14 6.50 -14.83 -12.50
C LEU A 14 5.05 -14.36 -12.61
N ILE A 15 4.77 -13.31 -13.39
CA ILE A 15 3.39 -12.83 -13.64
C ILE A 15 2.56 -13.94 -14.30
N ASN A 16 3.13 -14.65 -15.28
CA ASN A 16 2.45 -15.79 -15.92
C ASN A 16 2.20 -16.95 -14.94
N ARG A 17 3.19 -17.30 -14.10
CA ARG A 17 3.03 -18.33 -13.06
C ARG A 17 1.96 -17.93 -12.03
N ILE A 18 1.97 -16.68 -11.60
CA ILE A 18 0.97 -16.10 -10.72
C ILE A 18 -0.42 -16.21 -11.36
N ASN A 19 -0.58 -15.78 -12.62
CA ASN A 19 -1.86 -15.86 -13.33
C ASN A 19 -2.36 -17.31 -13.44
N GLY A 20 -1.48 -18.26 -13.76
CA GLY A 20 -1.83 -19.68 -13.81
C GLY A 20 -2.28 -20.24 -12.46
N SER A 21 -1.50 -19.97 -11.40
CA SER A 21 -1.83 -20.37 -10.03
C SER A 21 -3.17 -19.80 -9.56
N LEU A 22 -3.45 -18.53 -9.85
CA LEU A 22 -4.71 -17.90 -9.45
C LEU A 22 -5.91 -18.39 -10.23
N LYS A 23 -5.75 -18.73 -11.52
CA LYS A 23 -6.82 -19.38 -12.30
C LYS A 23 -7.17 -20.74 -11.72
N ALA A 24 -6.16 -21.56 -11.41
CA ALA A 24 -6.37 -22.84 -10.75
C ALA A 24 -7.08 -22.67 -9.39
N LEU A 25 -6.63 -21.72 -8.57
CA LEU A 25 -7.29 -21.40 -7.30
C LEU A 25 -8.75 -20.92 -7.51
N ALA A 26 -9.01 -20.09 -8.51
CA ALA A 26 -10.36 -19.62 -8.81
C ALA A 26 -11.30 -20.75 -9.22
N ASP A 27 -10.81 -21.67 -10.05
CA ASP A 27 -11.59 -22.83 -10.50
C ASP A 27 -11.87 -23.78 -9.34
N GLU A 28 -10.88 -24.02 -8.47
CA GLU A 28 -11.05 -24.84 -7.27
C GLU A 28 -12.04 -24.20 -6.28
N LEU A 29 -11.95 -22.88 -6.04
CA LEU A 29 -12.88 -22.15 -5.19
C LEU A 29 -14.32 -22.21 -5.74
N ARG A 30 -14.50 -22.12 -7.06
CA ARG A 30 -15.83 -22.26 -7.70
C ARG A 30 -16.37 -23.67 -7.59
N ALA A 31 -15.53 -24.68 -7.84
CA ALA A 31 -15.91 -26.09 -7.71
C ALA A 31 -16.30 -26.45 -6.27
N ASN A 32 -15.70 -25.78 -5.29
CA ASN A 32 -15.98 -25.97 -3.87
C ASN A 32 -16.74 -24.79 -3.24
N ALA A 33 -17.57 -24.08 -4.01
CA ALA A 33 -18.28 -22.90 -3.51
C ALA A 33 -19.16 -23.18 -2.27
N GLY A 34 -19.67 -24.41 -2.12
CA GLY A 34 -20.42 -24.82 -0.92
C GLY A 34 -19.57 -25.04 0.34
N LYS A 35 -18.24 -25.07 0.21
CA LYS A 35 -17.28 -25.25 1.32
C LYS A 35 -16.58 -23.95 1.72
N ILE A 36 -16.85 -22.83 1.03
CA ILE A 36 -16.36 -21.52 1.45
C ILE A 36 -17.44 -20.81 2.26
N ARG A 37 -17.03 -20.17 3.35
CA ARG A 37 -17.91 -19.36 4.20
C ARG A 37 -17.49 -17.90 4.08
N VAL A 38 -18.36 -17.04 3.54
CA VAL A 38 -18.12 -15.60 3.54
C VAL A 38 -18.84 -15.00 4.74
N ASP A 39 -18.10 -14.69 5.80
CA ASP A 39 -18.70 -14.14 7.04
C ASP A 39 -19.07 -12.66 6.86
N ALA A 40 -18.27 -11.92 6.08
CA ALA A 40 -18.59 -10.58 5.62
C ALA A 40 -17.70 -10.17 4.46
N ILE A 41 -18.24 -9.44 3.49
CA ILE A 41 -17.44 -8.81 2.44
C ILE A 41 -18.14 -7.53 1.96
N TRP A 42 -17.35 -6.48 1.72
CA TRP A 42 -17.85 -5.22 1.20
C TRP A 42 -17.24 -4.91 -0.14
N GLU A 43 -18.08 -4.54 -1.11
CA GLU A 43 -17.61 -3.93 -2.34
C GLU A 43 -17.38 -2.43 -2.10
N LEU A 44 -16.20 -1.95 -2.52
CA LEU A 44 -15.94 -0.52 -2.62
C LEU A 44 -16.13 -0.05 -4.06
N PRO A 45 -16.79 1.10 -4.28
CA PRO A 45 -17.02 1.61 -5.62
C PRO A 45 -15.70 1.88 -6.33
N LEU A 46 -15.60 1.41 -7.57
CA LEU A 46 -14.49 1.75 -8.46
C LEU A 46 -14.58 3.23 -8.85
N ARG A 47 -13.41 3.80 -9.12
CA ARG A 47 -13.22 5.16 -9.58
C ARG A 47 -12.67 5.13 -10.99
N GLU A 48 -13.24 5.99 -11.81
CA GLU A 48 -12.74 6.24 -13.16
C GLU A 48 -11.41 7.03 -13.14
N THR A 49 -11.18 7.78 -12.05
CA THR A 49 -9.96 8.58 -11.86
C THR A 49 -8.99 7.93 -10.88
N GLY A 50 -7.70 8.10 -11.11
CA GLY A 50 -6.65 7.58 -10.24
C GLY A 50 -6.51 8.32 -8.90
N LEU A 51 -7.24 9.41 -8.69
CA LEU A 51 -7.16 10.24 -7.49
C LEU A 51 -8.34 9.95 -6.56
N VAL A 52 -8.08 9.89 -5.26
CA VAL A 52 -9.16 9.75 -4.27
C VAL A 52 -9.71 11.15 -4.01
N ASP A 53 -11.00 11.34 -4.28
CA ASP A 53 -11.70 12.56 -3.87
C ASP A 53 -11.92 12.51 -2.35
N SER A 54 -10.99 13.12 -1.60
CA SER A 54 -11.03 13.14 -0.14
C SER A 54 -12.17 13.98 0.46
N THR A 55 -12.99 14.62 -0.39
CA THR A 55 -14.13 15.45 0.02
C THR A 55 -15.47 14.75 -0.15
N LYS A 56 -15.50 13.59 -0.79
CA LYS A 56 -16.72 12.81 -1.00
C LYS A 56 -16.84 11.63 -0.03
N PRO A 57 -18.06 11.28 0.40
CA PRO A 57 -18.29 10.08 1.17
C PRO A 57 -17.99 8.83 0.33
N ILE A 58 -17.61 7.74 1.01
CA ILE A 58 -17.46 6.42 0.40
C ILE A 58 -18.44 5.47 1.11
N ILE A 59 -19.37 4.90 0.35
CA ILE A 59 -20.40 4.01 0.87
C ILE A 59 -20.02 2.58 0.45
N PRO A 60 -19.53 1.74 1.38
CA PRO A 60 -19.30 0.32 1.11
C PRO A 60 -20.64 -0.40 0.97
N VAL A 61 -20.73 -1.35 0.05
CA VAL A 61 -21.91 -2.21 -0.12
C VAL A 61 -21.59 -3.59 0.42
N GLU A 62 -22.27 -4.01 1.49
CA GLU A 62 -22.14 -5.38 2.00
C GLU A 62 -22.83 -6.34 1.03
N LEU A 63 -22.09 -7.32 0.52
CA LEU A 63 -22.65 -8.37 -0.33
C LEU A 63 -22.97 -9.61 0.50
N LYS A 64 -23.99 -10.38 0.08
CA LYS A 64 -24.41 -11.62 0.74
C LYS A 64 -24.63 -12.74 -0.29
N GLY A 65 -24.66 -13.98 0.19
CA GLY A 65 -24.96 -15.15 -0.64
C GLY A 65 -23.99 -15.31 -1.80
N ILE A 66 -24.53 -15.56 -2.99
CA ILE A 66 -23.74 -15.84 -4.20
C ILE A 66 -22.86 -14.66 -4.64
N ASP A 67 -23.36 -13.42 -4.48
CA ASP A 67 -22.61 -12.22 -4.87
C ASP A 67 -21.39 -12.02 -3.97
N ALA A 68 -21.54 -12.32 -2.67
CA ALA A 68 -20.44 -12.31 -1.72
C ALA A 68 -19.36 -13.35 -2.08
N ALA A 69 -19.78 -14.56 -2.43
CA ALA A 69 -18.88 -15.63 -2.85
C ALA A 69 -18.14 -15.25 -4.14
N ASN A 70 -18.85 -14.72 -5.14
CA ASN A 70 -18.26 -14.29 -6.40
C ASN A 70 -17.22 -13.18 -6.19
N LEU A 71 -17.54 -12.16 -5.39
CA LEU A 71 -16.58 -11.09 -5.07
C LEU A 71 -15.39 -11.61 -4.26
N ALA A 72 -15.60 -12.53 -3.32
CA ALA A 72 -14.53 -13.15 -2.56
C ALA A 72 -13.55 -13.88 -3.50
N ILE A 73 -14.06 -14.73 -4.39
CA ILE A 73 -13.25 -15.45 -5.37
C ILE A 73 -12.51 -14.48 -6.29
N GLU A 74 -13.21 -13.51 -6.86
CA GLU A 74 -12.59 -12.55 -7.77
C GLU A 74 -11.51 -11.71 -7.07
N SER A 75 -11.78 -11.22 -5.86
CA SER A 75 -10.83 -10.38 -5.13
C SER A 75 -9.56 -11.14 -4.72
N LEU A 76 -9.69 -12.44 -4.39
CA LEU A 76 -8.56 -13.31 -4.06
C LEU A 76 -7.74 -13.72 -5.30
N THR A 77 -8.37 -13.80 -6.48
CA THR A 77 -7.76 -14.44 -7.66
C THR A 77 -7.48 -13.51 -8.83
N SER A 78 -8.06 -12.31 -8.89
CA SER A 78 -7.92 -11.42 -10.05
C SER A 78 -6.68 -10.53 -9.99
N ILE A 79 -5.89 -10.57 -11.07
CA ILE A 79 -4.84 -9.59 -11.39
C ILE A 79 -5.28 -8.59 -12.47
N TRP A 80 -6.43 -8.83 -13.09
CA TRP A 80 -6.95 -8.07 -14.22
C TRP A 80 -7.69 -6.83 -13.75
N LEU A 81 -7.60 -5.77 -14.53
CA LEU A 81 -8.41 -4.57 -14.35
C LEU A 81 -9.86 -4.88 -14.76
N ARG A 82 -10.82 -4.50 -13.92
CA ARG A 82 -12.25 -4.51 -14.32
C ARG A 82 -12.50 -3.44 -15.38
N ILE A 83 -13.55 -3.64 -16.20
CA ILE A 83 -14.01 -2.61 -17.14
C ILE A 83 -14.37 -1.34 -16.35
N GLY A 84 -13.88 -0.19 -16.81
CA GLY A 84 -14.07 1.11 -16.14
C GLY A 84 -13.14 1.38 -14.94
N GLN A 85 -12.29 0.42 -14.55
CA GLN A 85 -11.31 0.62 -13.48
C GLN A 85 -10.11 1.44 -13.95
N ASN A 86 -9.75 2.48 -13.19
CA ASN A 86 -8.50 3.19 -13.42
C ASN A 86 -7.27 2.31 -13.12
N MET A 87 -6.22 2.36 -13.96
CA MET A 87 -4.98 1.60 -13.74
C MET A 87 -4.27 1.92 -12.40
N ARG A 88 -4.50 3.10 -11.82
CA ARG A 88 -3.95 3.49 -10.50
C ARG A 88 -4.82 3.04 -9.33
N GLU A 89 -5.94 2.38 -9.61
CA GLU A 89 -6.80 1.79 -8.62
C GLU A 89 -6.71 0.26 -8.63
N THR A 90 -7.09 -0.32 -7.49
CA THR A 90 -7.25 -1.76 -7.29
C THR A 90 -8.71 -2.06 -6.99
N LEU A 91 -9.24 -3.17 -7.49
CA LEU A 91 -10.43 -3.80 -6.94
C LEU A 91 -10.22 -4.01 -5.43
N LYS A 92 -11.06 -3.40 -4.59
CA LYS A 92 -10.98 -3.56 -3.13
C LYS A 92 -12.22 -4.24 -2.59
N ALA A 93 -12.01 -5.33 -1.88
CA ALA A 93 -13.07 -6.05 -1.19
C ALA A 93 -12.63 -6.37 0.24
N PRO A 94 -12.70 -5.42 1.19
CA PRO A 94 -12.50 -5.74 2.60
C PRO A 94 -13.46 -6.86 3.01
N GLY A 95 -12.99 -7.84 3.76
CA GLY A 95 -13.85 -8.95 4.18
C GLY A 95 -13.13 -10.04 4.94
N VAL A 96 -13.89 -11.09 5.26
CA VAL A 96 -13.47 -12.27 6.01
C VAL A 96 -14.05 -13.49 5.32
N VAL A 97 -13.19 -14.43 4.93
CA VAL A 97 -13.58 -15.64 4.22
C VAL A 97 -12.97 -16.85 4.91
N GLY A 98 -13.82 -17.72 5.43
CA GLY A 98 -13.41 -19.04 5.88
C GLY A 98 -13.34 -20.01 4.70
N MET A 99 -12.30 -20.84 4.64
CA MET A 99 -12.17 -21.91 3.64
C MET A 99 -11.39 -23.11 4.19
N PRO A 100 -11.52 -24.32 3.60
CA PRO A 100 -10.79 -25.50 4.06
C PRO A 100 -9.28 -25.32 3.96
N GLY A 101 -8.53 -25.98 4.83
CA GLY A 101 -7.06 -25.91 4.87
C GLY A 101 -6.37 -26.19 3.53
N SER A 102 -6.92 -27.08 2.69
CA SER A 102 -6.37 -27.35 1.35
C SER A 102 -6.40 -26.13 0.41
N LEU A 103 -7.42 -25.28 0.50
CA LEU A 103 -7.51 -24.04 -0.27
C LEU A 103 -6.61 -22.96 0.32
N ILE A 104 -6.41 -22.96 1.64
CA ILE A 104 -5.47 -22.06 2.30
C ILE A 104 -4.05 -22.33 1.82
N THR A 105 -3.64 -23.59 1.65
CA THR A 105 -2.33 -23.94 1.10
C THR A 105 -2.13 -23.33 -0.30
N GLN A 106 -3.14 -23.39 -1.17
CA GLN A 106 -3.06 -22.76 -2.50
C GLN A 106 -2.97 -21.23 -2.41
N VAL A 107 -3.66 -20.60 -1.45
CA VAL A 107 -3.51 -19.16 -1.16
C VAL A 107 -2.07 -18.86 -0.72
N GLN A 108 -1.48 -19.67 0.17
CA GLN A 108 -0.09 -19.54 0.61
C GLN A 108 0.91 -19.65 -0.54
N GLU A 109 0.74 -20.63 -1.44
CA GLU A 109 1.56 -20.78 -2.64
C GLU A 109 1.47 -19.53 -3.54
N SER A 110 0.25 -19.02 -3.75
CA SER A 110 0.04 -17.80 -4.53
C SER A 110 0.70 -16.56 -3.90
N ASN A 111 0.70 -16.49 -2.56
CA ASN A 111 1.38 -15.44 -1.79
C ASN A 111 2.92 -15.56 -1.92
N HIS A 112 3.45 -16.78 -1.93
CA HIS A 112 4.87 -17.02 -2.11
C HIS A 112 5.36 -16.49 -3.47
N LEU A 113 4.65 -16.81 -4.56
CA LEU A 113 4.96 -16.29 -5.90
C LEU A 113 4.91 -14.77 -5.97
N ARG A 114 3.94 -14.14 -5.29
CA ARG A 114 3.82 -12.68 -5.22
C ARG A 114 4.97 -12.04 -4.47
N LEU A 115 5.41 -12.67 -3.39
CA LEU A 115 6.55 -12.21 -2.62
C LEU A 115 7.84 -12.36 -3.43
N GLU A 116 7.99 -13.45 -4.19
CA GLU A 116 9.09 -13.63 -5.15
C GLU A 116 9.12 -12.50 -6.19
N LEU A 117 7.97 -12.19 -6.81
CA LEU A 117 7.85 -11.07 -7.74
C LEU A 117 8.17 -9.72 -7.09
N TYR A 118 7.65 -9.48 -5.88
CA TYR A 118 7.95 -8.26 -5.13
C TYR A 118 9.46 -8.12 -4.88
N ASN A 119 10.12 -9.19 -4.43
CA ASN A 119 11.55 -9.19 -4.15
C ASN A 119 12.39 -9.01 -5.42
N LEU A 120 11.96 -9.57 -6.56
CA LEU A 120 12.60 -9.36 -7.86
C LEU A 120 12.49 -7.89 -8.32
N MET A 121 11.33 -7.26 -8.12
CA MET A 121 11.06 -5.89 -8.58
C MET A 121 11.53 -4.81 -7.60
N LYS A 122 11.66 -5.11 -6.31
CA LYS A 122 12.04 -4.17 -5.25
C LYS A 122 13.35 -3.40 -5.55
N PRO A 123 14.46 -4.04 -6.00
CA PRO A 123 15.72 -3.33 -6.25
C PRO A 123 15.71 -2.49 -7.53
N LEU A 124 14.70 -2.62 -8.39
CA LEU A 124 14.63 -1.89 -9.66
C LEU A 124 14.22 -0.42 -9.44
N GLU A 125 14.73 0.44 -10.32
CA GLU A 125 14.36 1.84 -10.35
C GLU A 125 12.86 2.00 -10.68
N PRO A 126 12.19 3.06 -10.19
CA PRO A 126 10.78 3.32 -10.50
C PRO A 126 10.46 3.31 -12.00
N SER A 127 11.34 3.86 -12.84
CA SER A 127 11.16 3.90 -14.30
C SER A 127 11.22 2.51 -14.94
N GLU A 128 12.08 1.62 -14.45
CA GLU A 128 12.18 0.23 -14.92
C GLU A 128 10.93 -0.58 -14.54
N ARG A 129 10.46 -0.43 -13.31
CA ARG A 129 9.19 -1.05 -12.87
C ARG A 129 8.01 -0.59 -13.72
N VAL A 130 7.95 0.69 -14.06
CA VAL A 130 6.91 1.24 -14.94
C VAL A 130 6.97 0.60 -16.34
N LYS A 131 8.17 0.40 -16.89
CA LYS A 131 8.33 -0.29 -18.19
C LYS A 131 7.81 -1.72 -18.14
N ILE A 132 8.15 -2.47 -17.08
CA ILE A 132 7.67 -3.84 -16.88
C ILE A 132 6.14 -3.87 -16.82
N TRP A 133 5.51 -3.05 -15.98
CA TRP A 133 4.06 -3.04 -15.85
C TRP A 133 3.34 -2.54 -17.11
N ARG A 134 3.93 -1.62 -17.88
CA ARG A 134 3.37 -1.16 -19.15
C ARG A 134 3.42 -2.21 -20.26
N ALA A 135 4.35 -3.17 -20.17
CA ALA A 135 4.43 -4.28 -21.12
C ALA A 135 3.30 -5.30 -20.91
N GLU A 136 2.69 -5.32 -19.72
CA GLU A 136 1.59 -6.20 -19.37
C GLU A 136 0.25 -5.48 -19.60
N HIS A 137 -0.47 -5.86 -20.65
CA HIS A 137 -1.76 -5.24 -20.98
C HIS A 137 -2.86 -5.66 -20.00
N ASN A 138 -3.67 -4.70 -19.53
CA ASN A 138 -4.85 -4.90 -18.68
C ASN A 138 -4.62 -5.57 -17.32
N ILE A 139 -3.37 -5.64 -16.86
CA ILE A 139 -3.01 -6.17 -15.54
C ILE A 139 -2.74 -5.00 -14.58
N SER A 140 -3.27 -5.09 -13.36
CA SER A 140 -2.95 -4.15 -12.29
C SER A 140 -1.76 -4.65 -11.49
N GLY A 141 -0.61 -3.99 -11.60
CA GLY A 141 0.58 -4.37 -10.82
C GLY A 141 0.35 -4.39 -9.30
N LEU A 142 -0.53 -3.52 -8.80
CA LEU A 142 -0.93 -3.51 -7.39
C LEU A 142 -1.79 -4.72 -6.99
N GLN A 143 -2.68 -5.20 -7.87
CA GLN A 143 -3.43 -6.44 -7.62
C GLN A 143 -2.54 -7.67 -7.73
N THR A 144 -1.63 -7.68 -8.72
CA THR A 144 -0.68 -8.77 -8.93
C THR A 144 0.21 -9.00 -7.72
N GLN A 145 0.67 -7.94 -7.05
CA GLN A 145 1.58 -8.04 -5.90
C GLN A 145 0.86 -8.13 -4.54
N ARG A 146 -0.47 -8.12 -4.52
CA ARG A 146 -1.25 -8.09 -3.27
C ARG A 146 -1.23 -9.43 -2.56
N ILE A 147 -0.71 -9.45 -1.35
CA ILE A 147 -0.70 -10.61 -0.46
C ILE A 147 -2.04 -10.74 0.26
N THR A 148 -2.63 -11.93 0.21
CA THR A 148 -3.81 -12.30 1.00
C THR A 148 -3.36 -12.65 2.41
N ARG A 149 -3.96 -12.02 3.42
CA ARG A 149 -3.64 -12.32 4.82
C ARG A 149 -4.37 -13.59 5.26
N ILE A 150 -3.67 -14.44 5.99
CA ILE A 150 -4.18 -15.71 6.52
C ILE A 150 -4.06 -15.61 8.04
N PHE A 151 -5.15 -15.83 8.76
CA PHE A 151 -5.16 -15.80 10.23
C PHE A 151 -5.51 -17.19 10.76
N GLN A 152 -4.72 -17.67 11.71
CA GLN A 152 -4.89 -19.01 12.25
C GLN A 152 -6.08 -19.11 13.20
N GLN A 153 -6.34 -18.10 14.04
CA GLN A 153 -7.42 -18.15 15.04
C GLN A 153 -8.10 -16.77 15.25
N PRO A 154 -8.67 -16.14 14.21
CA PRO A 154 -9.37 -14.87 14.40
C PRO A 154 -10.62 -15.08 15.27
N LYS A 155 -10.73 -14.36 16.41
CA LYS A 155 -11.90 -14.39 17.30
C LYS A 155 -12.84 -13.22 17.07
N ALA A 156 -12.28 -12.02 16.86
CA ALA A 156 -13.07 -10.83 16.58
C ALA A 156 -12.36 -9.90 15.60
N VAL A 157 -13.13 -9.29 14.72
CA VAL A 157 -12.64 -8.49 13.59
C VAL A 157 -13.45 -7.21 13.53
N ARG A 158 -12.76 -6.08 13.54
CA ARG A 158 -13.39 -4.76 13.33
C ARG A 158 -12.80 -4.06 12.14
N PHE A 159 -13.63 -3.79 11.14
CA PHE A 159 -13.27 -2.97 10.00
C PHE A 159 -13.48 -1.49 10.32
N TYR A 160 -12.58 -0.64 9.80
CA TYR A 160 -12.69 0.80 9.96
C TYR A 160 -11.92 1.54 8.87
N TRP A 161 -12.31 2.79 8.64
CA TRP A 161 -11.59 3.72 7.77
C TRP A 161 -10.40 4.32 8.50
N ASP A 162 -9.23 4.23 7.88
CA ASP A 162 -8.02 4.91 8.30
C ASP A 162 -7.64 6.00 7.28
N VAL A 163 -7.33 7.18 7.81
CA VAL A 163 -6.87 8.37 7.09
C VAL A 163 -5.52 8.86 7.61
N SER A 164 -4.82 8.00 8.35
CA SER A 164 -3.54 8.30 8.98
C SER A 164 -2.55 8.92 7.99
N TYR A 165 -1.90 9.99 8.45
CA TYR A 165 -0.92 10.72 7.67
C TYR A 165 0.31 9.85 7.36
N SER A 166 0.84 10.02 6.15
CA SER A 166 2.15 9.49 5.78
C SER A 166 3.22 10.50 6.18
N MET A 167 4.31 10.02 6.78
CA MET A 167 5.39 10.88 7.25
C MET A 167 6.73 10.19 7.06
N ARG A 168 7.66 10.88 6.41
CA ARG A 168 9.07 10.51 6.33
C ARG A 168 9.92 11.59 6.97
N ARG A 169 10.62 11.25 8.05
CA ARG A 169 11.66 12.11 8.65
C ARG A 169 12.95 11.94 7.86
N VAL A 170 13.58 13.05 7.48
CA VAL A 170 14.84 13.07 6.73
C VAL A 170 15.64 14.32 7.13
N ALA A 171 16.97 14.30 7.02
CA ALA A 171 17.74 15.53 7.20
C ALA A 171 17.60 16.41 5.96
N ALA A 172 17.53 17.74 6.13
CA ALA A 172 17.35 18.64 5.00
C ALA A 172 18.46 18.46 3.95
N HIS A 173 19.72 18.32 4.36
CA HIS A 173 20.83 18.08 3.43
C HIS A 173 20.71 16.76 2.64
N ASP A 174 20.22 15.69 3.26
CA ASP A 174 20.05 14.39 2.59
C ASP A 174 18.97 14.50 1.52
N LEU A 175 17.87 15.19 1.87
CA LEU A 175 16.77 15.44 0.94
C LEU A 175 17.19 16.35 -0.22
N ALA A 176 18.03 17.36 0.04
CA ALA A 176 18.61 18.20 -1.00
C ALA A 176 19.48 17.37 -1.95
N ALA A 177 20.33 16.48 -1.43
CA ALA A 177 21.14 15.58 -2.23
C ALA A 177 20.30 14.60 -3.07
N GLU A 178 19.21 14.06 -2.51
CA GLU A 178 18.23 13.24 -3.26
C GLU A 178 17.64 14.02 -4.46
N TYR A 179 17.33 15.30 -4.27
CA TYR A 179 16.78 16.16 -5.33
C TYR A 179 17.83 16.54 -6.38
N SER A 180 19.06 16.90 -5.98
CA SER A 180 20.18 17.10 -6.90
C SER A 180 20.45 15.87 -7.75
N ALA A 181 20.50 14.67 -7.14
CA ALA A 181 20.69 13.43 -7.88
C ALA A 181 19.56 13.15 -8.89
N THR A 182 18.31 13.47 -8.50
CA THR A 182 17.15 13.34 -9.39
C THR A 182 17.25 14.30 -10.58
N LEU A 183 17.60 15.57 -10.34
CA LEU A 183 17.76 16.57 -11.39
C LEU A 183 18.93 16.23 -12.33
N GLN A 184 20.06 15.81 -11.77
CA GLN A 184 21.23 15.35 -12.54
C GLN A 184 20.92 14.16 -13.43
N LYS A 185 20.10 13.21 -12.95
CA LYS A 185 19.65 12.07 -13.76
C LYS A 185 18.75 12.49 -14.93
N LEU A 186 17.92 13.53 -14.75
CA LEU A 186 16.98 14.00 -15.77
C LEU A 186 17.64 14.93 -16.80
N HIS A 187 18.56 15.80 -16.36
CA HIS A 187 19.13 16.87 -17.17
C HIS A 187 20.61 16.68 -17.52
N GLY A 188 21.26 15.63 -17.00
CA GLY A 188 22.71 15.38 -17.15
C GLY A 188 23.61 16.27 -16.28
N HIS A 189 23.03 17.25 -15.57
CA HIS A 189 23.69 18.20 -14.68
C HIS A 189 22.69 18.66 -13.60
N ASP A 190 23.13 19.37 -12.56
CA ASP A 190 22.25 19.92 -11.52
C ASP A 190 21.81 21.36 -11.88
N PRO A 191 20.68 21.56 -12.60
CA PRO A 191 20.23 22.88 -13.04
C PRO A 191 19.88 23.81 -11.88
N GLN A 192 20.08 25.10 -12.13
CA GLN A 192 19.53 26.17 -11.29
C GLN A 192 18.07 26.46 -11.63
N MET A 193 17.33 27.06 -10.70
CA MET A 193 15.90 27.31 -10.84
C MET A 193 15.56 28.14 -12.08
N GLU A 194 16.40 29.11 -12.43
CA GLU A 194 16.21 30.06 -13.55
C GLU A 194 16.22 29.36 -14.91
N GLY A 195 16.86 28.20 -15.02
CA GLY A 195 16.95 27.42 -16.25
C GLY A 195 15.76 26.48 -16.50
N LEU A 196 14.77 26.46 -15.61
CA LEU A 196 13.68 25.48 -15.62
C LEU A 196 12.31 26.13 -15.89
N PRO A 197 11.38 25.43 -16.57
CA PRO A 197 10.04 25.96 -16.82
C PRO A 197 9.29 26.28 -15.52
N GLU A 198 8.55 27.39 -15.52
CA GLU A 198 7.99 27.99 -14.30
C GLU A 198 7.09 27.06 -13.47
N ASP A 199 6.22 26.31 -14.14
CA ASP A 199 5.30 25.40 -13.45
C ASP A 199 5.81 23.96 -13.32
N SER A 200 7.03 23.68 -13.80
CA SER A 200 7.58 22.33 -13.82
C SER A 200 7.84 21.77 -12.41
N LEU A 201 7.70 20.45 -12.28
CA LEU A 201 8.12 19.74 -11.07
C LEU A 201 9.61 19.94 -10.82
N ASP A 202 10.41 19.98 -11.88
CA ASP A 202 11.86 20.14 -11.81
C ASP A 202 12.24 21.48 -11.19
N ARG A 203 11.58 22.59 -11.57
CA ARG A 203 11.81 23.91 -10.95
C ARG A 203 11.44 23.90 -9.47
N LYS A 204 10.34 23.23 -9.11
CA LYS A 204 9.91 23.06 -7.71
C LYS A 204 10.94 22.25 -6.92
N LEU A 205 11.53 21.20 -7.50
CA LEU A 205 12.60 20.41 -6.89
C LEU A 205 13.89 21.22 -6.71
N ALA A 206 14.32 21.96 -7.73
CA ALA A 206 15.52 22.81 -7.67
C ALA A 206 15.38 23.89 -6.59
N ARG A 207 14.22 24.56 -6.53
CA ARG A 207 13.92 25.55 -5.49
C ARG A 207 13.91 24.94 -4.09
N ALA A 208 13.28 23.78 -3.92
CA ALA A 208 13.25 23.09 -2.64
C ALA A 208 14.64 22.65 -2.19
N ARG A 209 15.48 22.16 -3.11
CA ARG A 209 16.89 21.84 -2.84
C ARG A 209 17.62 23.04 -2.22
N ASP A 210 17.52 24.22 -2.84
CA ASP A 210 18.25 25.42 -2.36
C ASP A 210 17.79 25.85 -0.96
N ILE A 211 16.48 25.81 -0.70
CA ILE A 211 15.92 26.08 0.63
C ILE A 211 16.42 25.05 1.66
N LEU A 212 16.44 23.76 1.30
CA LEU A 212 16.89 22.68 2.17
C LEU A 212 18.39 22.76 2.49
N LEU A 213 19.21 23.18 1.53
CA LEU A 213 20.65 23.44 1.75
C LEU A 213 20.85 24.52 2.81
N GLY A 214 20.03 25.58 2.79
CA GLY A 214 20.04 26.64 3.81
C GLY A 214 19.70 26.15 5.23
N LEU A 215 18.93 25.07 5.36
CA LEU A 215 18.59 24.43 6.65
C LEU A 215 19.67 23.44 7.14
N GLY A 216 20.65 23.11 6.30
CA GLY A 216 21.75 22.21 6.64
C GLY A 216 21.27 20.85 7.16
N ARG A 217 21.62 20.50 8.39
CA ARG A 217 21.31 19.20 9.00
C ARG A 217 20.01 19.16 9.81
N GLU A 218 19.22 20.23 9.80
CA GLU A 218 17.93 20.21 10.48
C GLU A 218 17.04 19.08 9.95
N PRO A 219 16.31 18.37 10.83
CA PRO A 219 15.35 17.38 10.37
C PRO A 219 14.14 18.09 9.75
N VAL A 220 13.71 17.58 8.60
CA VAL A 220 12.45 17.95 7.94
C VAL A 220 11.58 16.71 7.78
N ALA A 221 10.29 16.92 7.55
CA ALA A 221 9.33 15.86 7.31
C ALA A 221 8.65 16.04 5.96
N ILE A 222 8.62 14.97 5.15
CA ILE A 222 7.63 14.87 4.07
C ILE A 222 6.34 14.36 4.71
N TYR A 223 5.35 15.23 4.87
CA TYR A 223 4.13 14.98 5.64
C TYR A 223 2.89 15.12 4.77
N ARG A 224 2.25 14.00 4.44
CA ARG A 224 1.12 13.95 3.51
C ARG A 224 -0.13 13.45 4.22
N LYS A 225 -1.28 14.09 3.94
CA LYS A 225 -2.58 13.56 4.37
C LYS A 225 -2.80 12.20 3.73
N GLY A 226 -3.16 11.22 4.54
CA GLY A 226 -3.49 9.89 4.06
C GLY A 226 -4.80 9.92 3.26
N GLN A 227 -4.87 9.12 2.20
CA GLN A 227 -6.13 8.83 1.55
C GLN A 227 -6.92 7.81 2.40
N PRO A 228 -8.27 7.89 2.43
CA PRO A 228 -9.08 6.91 3.13
C PRO A 228 -8.81 5.50 2.59
N HIS A 229 -8.48 4.60 3.50
CA HIS A 229 -8.27 3.19 3.21
C HIS A 229 -8.83 2.34 4.35
N VAL A 230 -9.28 1.14 4.04
CA VAL A 230 -9.86 0.25 5.04
C VAL A 230 -8.75 -0.53 5.74
N ARG A 231 -8.87 -0.62 7.06
CA ARG A 231 -8.08 -1.51 7.91
C ARG A 231 -8.99 -2.40 8.73
N ALA A 232 -8.45 -3.54 9.14
CA ALA A 232 -9.04 -4.38 10.16
C ALA A 232 -8.19 -4.32 11.42
N ARG A 233 -8.89 -4.37 12.56
CA ARG A 233 -8.33 -4.74 13.85
C ARG A 233 -8.80 -6.15 14.15
N ILE A 234 -7.85 -7.06 14.34
CA ILE A 234 -8.11 -8.49 14.54
C ILE A 234 -7.64 -8.87 15.93
N HIS A 235 -8.53 -9.51 16.68
CA HIS A 235 -8.25 -10.11 17.98
C HIS A 235 -8.28 -11.62 17.80
N ASP A 236 -7.18 -12.28 18.15
CA ASP A 236 -6.97 -13.73 18.15
C ASP A 236 -7.03 -14.33 19.57
N GLY A 237 -7.17 -13.48 20.59
CA GLY A 237 -7.12 -13.87 22.01
C GLY A 237 -5.94 -13.24 22.74
N GLU A 238 -4.99 -12.68 22.00
CA GLU A 238 -3.86 -11.95 22.57
C GLU A 238 -4.23 -10.56 23.07
N GLN A 239 -3.39 -10.02 23.97
CA GLN A 239 -3.63 -8.71 24.59
C GLN A 239 -3.52 -7.55 23.60
N THR A 240 -2.68 -7.69 22.57
CA THR A 240 -2.49 -6.64 21.55
C THR A 240 -3.11 -7.06 20.23
N PRO A 241 -4.10 -6.33 19.70
CA PRO A 241 -4.72 -6.69 18.44
C PRO A 241 -3.80 -6.43 17.25
N ILE A 242 -3.93 -7.28 16.23
CA ILE A 242 -3.25 -7.12 14.94
C ILE A 242 -3.99 -6.06 14.13
N ILE A 243 -3.25 -5.08 13.58
CA ILE A 243 -3.79 -4.05 12.70
C ILE A 243 -3.23 -4.27 11.30
N THR A 244 -4.11 -4.54 10.34
CA THR A 244 -3.71 -4.87 8.96
C THR A 244 -4.53 -4.08 7.94
N PRO A 245 -3.94 -3.67 6.80
CA PRO A 245 -4.70 -3.15 5.67
C PRO A 245 -5.60 -4.23 5.06
N THR A 246 -6.79 -3.85 4.57
CA THR A 246 -7.77 -4.79 4.01
C THR A 246 -8.21 -4.36 2.62
N SER A 247 -7.36 -4.59 1.62
CA SER A 247 -7.74 -4.42 0.21
C SER A 247 -8.37 -5.69 -0.39
N VAL A 248 -8.17 -6.83 0.25
CA VAL A 248 -8.80 -8.13 -0.02
C VAL A 248 -9.38 -8.70 1.26
N PRO A 249 -10.30 -9.68 1.17
CA PRO A 249 -10.65 -10.44 2.33
C PRO A 249 -9.41 -11.15 2.86
N PHE A 250 -9.27 -11.22 4.18
CA PHE A 250 -8.36 -12.19 4.77
C PHE A 250 -9.07 -13.53 4.92
N VAL A 251 -8.28 -14.58 5.05
CA VAL A 251 -8.78 -15.96 5.09
C VAL A 251 -8.39 -16.66 6.39
N TYR A 252 -9.17 -17.65 6.79
CA TYR A 252 -8.89 -18.53 7.93
C TYR A 252 -9.45 -19.92 7.67
N ASP A 253 -8.95 -20.90 8.44
CA ASP A 253 -9.35 -22.30 8.29
C ASP A 253 -10.69 -22.57 8.97
N ILE A 254 -11.70 -22.94 8.19
CA ILE A 254 -13.05 -23.26 8.73
C ILE A 254 -13.07 -24.56 9.51
N ASP A 255 -12.12 -25.46 9.24
CA ASP A 255 -12.07 -26.78 9.87
C ASP A 255 -11.44 -26.68 11.27
N GLN A 256 -10.73 -25.59 11.56
CA GLN A 256 -10.00 -25.37 12.81
C GLN A 256 -10.59 -24.28 13.69
N VAL A 257 -11.38 -23.35 13.13
CA VAL A 257 -11.84 -22.15 13.84
C VAL A 257 -13.32 -21.86 13.59
N GLU A 258 -14.02 -21.49 14.66
CA GLU A 258 -15.36 -20.90 14.57
C GLU A 258 -15.35 -19.55 13.83
N ALA A 259 -16.51 -19.13 13.35
CA ALA A 259 -16.64 -17.85 12.66
C ALA A 259 -16.29 -16.69 13.61
N PRO A 260 -15.40 -15.76 13.22
CA PRO A 260 -15.07 -14.61 14.04
C PRO A 260 -16.26 -13.67 14.20
N LYS A 261 -16.36 -13.00 15.35
CA LYS A 261 -17.31 -11.91 15.53
C LYS A 261 -16.91 -10.72 14.65
N ILE A 262 -17.79 -10.31 13.74
CA ILE A 262 -17.54 -9.20 12.82
C ILE A 262 -18.19 -7.91 13.32
N VAL A 263 -17.42 -6.83 13.37
CA VAL A 263 -17.92 -5.45 13.45
C VAL A 263 -17.78 -4.84 12.06
N ALA A 264 -18.93 -4.54 11.46
CA ALA A 264 -19.07 -4.14 10.07
C ALA A 264 -18.32 -2.84 9.71
N LEU A 265 -17.97 -2.72 8.43
CA LEU A 265 -17.43 -1.50 7.86
C LEU A 265 -18.56 -0.48 7.62
N GLY A 266 -18.56 0.62 8.37
CA GLY A 266 -19.46 1.76 8.11
C GLY A 266 -19.03 2.59 6.91
N GLY A 267 -19.86 3.55 6.50
CA GLY A 267 -19.50 4.54 5.48
C GLY A 267 -18.35 5.45 5.92
N PHE A 268 -17.54 5.90 4.95
CA PHE A 268 -16.60 6.98 5.15
C PHE A 268 -17.31 8.31 4.92
N ASP A 269 -17.24 9.20 5.91
CA ASP A 269 -17.68 10.59 5.79
C ASP A 269 -16.50 11.53 6.07
N PRO A 270 -16.08 12.34 5.09
CA PRO A 270 -15.00 13.31 5.26
C PRO A 270 -15.38 14.49 6.17
N GLY A 271 -16.67 14.77 6.37
CA GLY A 271 -17.18 15.82 7.25
C GLY A 271 -17.16 15.45 8.74
N ASN A 272 -17.01 14.16 9.06
CA ASN A 272 -16.99 13.70 10.43
C ASN A 272 -15.66 14.08 11.12
N LYS A 273 -15.73 14.82 12.24
CA LYS A 273 -14.54 15.34 12.96
C LYS A 273 -13.53 14.28 13.40
N THR A 274 -13.93 13.00 13.47
CA THR A 274 -13.06 11.88 13.83
C THR A 274 -12.12 11.42 12.69
N THR A 275 -12.44 11.72 11.43
CA THR A 275 -11.71 11.25 10.22
C THR A 275 -10.73 12.28 9.66
N GLY A 276 -10.48 13.40 10.36
CA GLY A 276 -9.66 14.50 9.84
C GLY A 276 -8.71 15.17 10.84
N GLN A 277 -8.64 14.70 12.10
CA GLN A 277 -7.75 15.33 13.07
C GLN A 277 -6.28 15.06 12.73
N ARG A 278 -5.52 16.15 12.63
CA ARG A 278 -4.06 16.09 12.50
C ARG A 278 -3.49 15.20 13.60
N SER A 279 -2.65 14.25 13.22
CA SER A 279 -2.04 13.36 14.21
C SER A 279 -1.25 14.20 15.23
N LYS A 280 -1.66 14.15 16.51
CA LYS A 280 -0.92 14.78 17.62
C LYS A 280 0.52 14.26 17.73
N ARG A 281 0.82 13.15 17.05
CA ARG A 281 2.15 12.53 16.95
C ARG A 281 3.03 13.14 15.87
N ALA A 282 2.49 13.96 14.95
CA ALA A 282 3.26 14.46 13.83
C ALA A 282 4.37 15.42 14.22
N LYS A 283 4.20 16.19 15.30
CA LYS A 283 5.20 17.12 15.87
C LYS A 283 5.88 18.03 14.84
N VAL A 284 5.17 18.34 13.75
CA VAL A 284 5.60 19.22 12.66
C VAL A 284 4.78 20.50 12.63
N GLU A 285 5.35 21.56 12.09
CA GLU A 285 4.69 22.84 11.88
C GLU A 285 3.48 22.70 10.98
N GLN A 286 2.45 23.53 11.21
CA GLN A 286 1.18 23.45 10.51
C GLN A 286 1.35 23.66 9.02
N ASP A 287 2.01 24.75 8.65
CA ASP A 287 2.26 25.08 7.27
C ASP A 287 3.52 24.35 6.79
N PRO A 288 3.54 23.94 5.51
CA PRO A 288 4.77 23.47 4.89
C PRO A 288 5.78 24.62 4.84
N ILE A 289 7.05 24.27 4.61
CA ILE A 289 8.08 25.26 4.30
C ILE A 289 7.61 26.04 3.07
N GLN A 290 7.71 27.37 3.15
CA GLN A 290 7.35 28.25 2.05
C GLN A 290 8.02 27.81 0.74
N PHE A 291 7.24 27.76 -0.34
CA PHE A 291 7.65 27.29 -1.68
C PHE A 291 7.91 25.78 -1.81
N CYS A 292 7.70 25.00 -0.75
CA CYS A 292 7.76 23.54 -0.75
C CYS A 292 6.37 22.89 -0.53
N GLU A 293 5.28 23.64 -0.72
CA GLU A 293 3.91 23.22 -0.47
C GLU A 293 3.54 21.97 -1.27
N SER A 294 3.85 21.98 -2.58
CA SER A 294 3.56 20.86 -3.49
C SER A 294 4.38 19.61 -3.22
N LEU A 295 5.48 19.74 -2.47
CA LEU A 295 6.34 18.64 -2.06
C LEU A 295 6.01 18.13 -0.65
N TYR A 296 5.11 18.82 0.05
CA TYR A 296 4.63 18.49 1.39
C TYR A 296 5.76 18.45 2.42
N ILE A 297 6.72 19.37 2.33
CA ILE A 297 7.87 19.43 3.24
C ILE A 297 7.53 20.36 4.40
N HIS A 298 7.64 19.87 5.63
CA HIS A 298 7.39 20.63 6.85
C HIS A 298 8.62 20.60 7.76
N GLN A 299 8.84 21.67 8.52
CA GLN A 299 9.78 21.65 9.64
C GLN A 299 9.15 20.95 10.86
N TYR A 300 9.99 20.37 11.70
CA TYR A 300 9.56 19.94 13.03
C TYR A 300 9.32 21.16 13.93
N LEU A 301 8.37 21.04 14.86
CA LEU A 301 8.22 22.03 15.93
C LEU A 301 9.58 22.21 16.64
N PRO A 302 9.95 23.41 17.13
CA PRO A 302 11.28 23.69 17.67
C PRO A 302 11.80 22.65 18.68
N ALA A 303 10.95 22.20 19.61
CA ALA A 303 11.29 21.18 20.62
C ALA A 303 11.65 19.79 20.04
N HIS A 304 11.36 19.54 18.76
CA HIS A 304 11.52 18.26 18.07
C HIS A 304 12.55 18.31 16.92
N ARG A 305 13.25 19.43 16.72
CA ARG A 305 14.29 19.61 15.68
C ARG A 305 15.63 18.95 15.99
N LYS A 306 15.68 17.95 16.87
CA LYS A 306 16.93 17.27 17.23
C LYS A 306 17.59 16.68 15.96
N PRO A 307 18.88 16.94 15.70
CA PRO A 307 19.57 16.40 14.53
C PRO A 307 19.43 14.88 14.46
N LEU A 308 19.29 14.34 13.25
CA LEU A 308 19.35 12.90 13.06
C LEU A 308 20.80 12.43 13.34
N PRO A 309 20.99 11.26 13.99
CA PRO A 309 22.32 10.69 14.14
C PRO A 309 22.93 10.47 12.75
N LYS A 310 24.23 10.75 12.60
CA LYS A 310 24.96 10.49 11.34
C LYS A 310 24.74 9.04 10.96
N LEU A 311 24.25 8.80 9.73
CA LEU A 311 24.35 7.49 9.13
C LEU A 311 25.85 7.21 8.97
N VAL A 312 26.37 6.23 9.71
CA VAL A 312 27.72 5.71 9.47
C VAL A 312 27.65 4.99 8.12
N GLU A 313 28.52 5.36 7.18
CA GLU A 313 28.62 4.66 5.88
C GLU A 313 28.76 3.15 6.13
N GLY A 314 27.80 2.38 5.62
CA GLY A 314 27.73 0.92 5.82
C GLY A 314 26.51 0.44 6.62
N GLU A 315 25.86 1.29 7.41
CA GLU A 315 24.57 0.95 8.04
C GLU A 315 23.40 1.40 7.16
N GLN A 316 23.04 0.60 6.16
CA GLN A 316 21.66 0.62 5.66
C GLN A 316 20.76 0.11 6.80
N LYS A 317 20.38 0.99 7.72
CA LYS A 317 19.31 0.66 8.66
C LYS A 317 18.08 0.36 7.81
N PRO A 318 17.52 -0.86 7.89
CA PRO A 318 16.30 -1.16 7.17
C PRO A 318 15.28 -0.10 7.57
N HIS A 319 14.58 0.45 6.59
CA HIS A 319 13.42 1.27 6.81
C HIS A 319 12.48 0.47 7.73
N LYS A 320 12.60 0.67 9.05
CA LYS A 320 11.64 0.19 10.04
C LYS A 320 10.39 1.03 9.84
N ARG A 321 9.66 0.77 8.74
CA ARG A 321 8.20 0.73 8.83
C ARG A 321 7.93 -0.12 10.06
N HIS A 322 6.98 0.29 10.89
CA HIS A 322 6.45 -0.57 11.94
C HIS A 322 5.86 -1.85 11.32
N GLN A 323 6.72 -2.79 10.96
CA GLN A 323 6.48 -4.22 11.06
C GLN A 323 6.69 -4.51 12.54
N ARG A 324 5.60 -4.45 13.31
CA ARG A 324 5.53 -5.25 14.51
C ARG A 324 5.24 -6.67 14.01
N ASN A 325 6.25 -7.52 14.14
CA ASN A 325 6.26 -8.98 14.06
C ASN A 325 5.34 -9.60 12.99
N ASP A 326 5.85 -9.67 11.76
CA ASP A 326 5.57 -10.79 10.87
C ASP A 326 6.91 -11.57 10.82
N MET A 327 6.89 -12.89 11.10
CA MET A 327 8.01 -13.83 11.29
C MET A 327 8.39 -14.12 12.75
N GLU A 328 7.58 -14.96 13.40
CA GLU A 328 8.02 -16.28 13.86
C GLU A 328 6.83 -17.23 13.66
N GLU A 329 7.12 -18.39 13.04
CA GLU A 329 6.25 -19.52 12.62
C GLU A 329 5.42 -19.39 11.33
#